data_AF-A0A484YN48-F1
#
_entry.id   AF-A0A484YN48-F1
#
_cell.length_a   1.000
_cell.length_b   1.000
_cell.length_c   1.000
_cell.angle_alpha   90.00
_cell.angle_beta   90.00
_cell.angle_gamma   90.00
#
_symmetry.space_group_name_H-M   'P 1'
#
loop_
_entity.id
_entity.type
_entity.pdbx_description
1 polymer ?
#
loop_
_entity_poly.entity_id
_entity_poly.type
_entity_poly.pdbx_seq_one_letter_code
_entity_poly.pdbx_strand_id
1 'polypeptide(L)' 'MFIDEIDKICKRGESSGPDVSREGVQRDLLPLVEGCTVSTKHGMVKTDHILFIASGAFQVAKHV' A
#
# COMPACT_ATOMS: atom_id res chain seq x y z
N MET A 1 6.25 -1.95 -10.21
CA MET A 1 6.02 -0.70 -9.47
C MET A 1 6.84 -0.73 -8.18
N PHE A 2 7.63 0.30 -7.92
CA PHE A 2 8.34 0.46 -6.64
C PHE A 2 7.49 1.34 -5.72
N ILE A 3 7.25 0.89 -4.50
CA ILE A 3 6.50 1.61 -3.45
C ILE A 3 7.50 1.89 -2.33
N ASP A 4 7.92 3.14 -2.20
CA ASP A 4 8.88 3.53 -1.16
C ASP A 4 8.16 4.00 0.11
N GLU A 5 8.88 3.98 1.23
CA GLU A 5 8.42 4.44 2.55
C GLU A 5 7.07 3.82 2.97
N ILE A 6 6.83 2.55 2.63
CA ILE A 6 5.58 1.85 2.98
C ILE A 6 5.38 1.74 4.50
N ASP A 7 6.47 1.83 5.26
CA ASP A 7 6.47 1.85 6.72
C ASP A 7 5.81 3.12 7.31
N LYS A 8 5.64 4.20 6.53
CA LYS A 8 4.91 5.40 6.97
C LYS A 8 3.40 5.22 7.02
N ILE A 9 2.86 4.25 6.28
CA ILE A 9 1.42 3.93 6.27
C ILE A 9 1.08 2.73 7.15
N CYS A 10 2.07 2.05 7.75
CA CYS A 10 1.84 1.03 8.76
C CYS A 10 1.30 1.62 10.07
N LYS A 11 0.51 0.83 10.81
CA LYS A 11 -0.01 1.20 12.13
C LYS A 11 1.14 1.39 13.14
N ARG A 12 1.01 2.35 14.05
CA ARG A 12 1.94 2.58 15.16
C ARG A 12 1.24 2.25 16.49
N GLY A 13 1.13 0.97 16.85
CA GLY A 13 0.57 0.53 18.16
C GLY A 13 -0.92 0.86 18.40
N GLU A 14 -1.43 0.60 19.62
CA GLU A 14 -2.85 0.70 20.03
C GLU A 14 -3.44 2.13 20.09
N SER A 15 -2.80 3.14 19.49
CA SER A 15 -3.32 4.51 19.54
C SER A 15 -4.47 4.70 18.56
N SER A 16 -5.70 4.87 19.04
CA SER A 16 -6.91 5.13 18.24
C SER A 16 -6.96 6.56 17.65
N GLY A 17 -5.92 6.97 16.91
CA GLY A 17 -5.74 8.32 16.38
C GLY A 17 -5.59 8.37 14.84
N PRO A 18 -4.64 9.14 14.26
CA PRO A 18 -4.49 9.39 12.81
C PRO A 18 -4.27 8.15 11.91
N ASP A 19 -4.43 6.95 12.45
CA ASP A 19 -4.25 5.67 11.78
C ASP A 19 -5.33 5.36 10.74
N VAL A 20 -6.55 5.92 10.86
CA VAL A 20 -7.64 5.71 9.87
C VAL A 20 -7.20 6.14 8.46
N SER A 21 -6.46 7.25 8.35
CA SER A 21 -5.95 7.72 7.06
C SER A 21 -4.82 6.84 6.52
N ARG A 22 -4.04 6.20 7.38
CA ARG A 22 -2.89 5.36 6.99
C ARG A 22 -3.34 3.97 6.53
N GLU A 23 -4.25 3.37 7.29
CA GLU A 23 -4.89 2.10 6.90
C GLU A 23 -5.74 2.24 5.64
N GLY A 24 -6.36 3.41 5.45
CA GLY A 24 -7.07 3.73 4.21
C GLY A 24 -6.17 3.60 2.98
N VAL A 25 -4.95 4.14 3.03
CA VAL A 25 -3.98 4.03 1.93
C VAL A 25 -3.60 2.57 1.66
N GLN A 26 -3.39 1.76 2.71
CA GLN A 26 -3.10 0.33 2.53
C GLN A 26 -4.29 -0.40 1.88
N ARG A 27 -5.51 -0.14 2.35
CA ARG A 27 -6.74 -0.74 1.80
C ARG A 27 -6.94 -0.36 0.34
N ASP A 28 -6.65 0.87 -0.02
CA ASP A 28 -6.78 1.37 -1.39
C ASP A 28 -5.69 0.80 -2.33
N LEU A 29 -4.54 0.38 -1.78
CA LEU A 29 -3.50 -0.33 -2.53
C LEU A 29 -3.82 -1.82 -2.77
N LEU A 30 -4.64 -2.46 -1.93
CA LEU A 30 -4.94 -3.91 -2.02
C LEU A 30 -5.43 -4.33 -3.41
N PRO A 31 -6.40 -3.67 -4.06
CA PRO A 31 -6.85 -4.08 -5.38
C PRO A 31 -5.74 -4.07 -6.43
N LEU A 32 -4.78 -3.15 -6.34
CA LEU A 32 -3.68 -3.07 -7.30
C LEU A 32 -2.71 -4.24 -7.16
N VAL A 33 -2.40 -4.64 -5.94
CA VAL A 33 -1.44 -5.74 -5.66
C VAL A 33 -2.08 -7.12 -5.75
N GLU A 34 -3.37 -7.26 -5.43
CA GLU A 34 -4.12 -8.51 -5.52
C GLU A 34 -4.51 -8.86 -6.97
N GLY A 35 -4.57 -7.86 -7.84
CA GLY A 35 -4.99 -8.01 -9.24
C GLY A 35 -6.33 -7.32 -9.49
N CYS A 36 -6.30 -6.23 -10.25
CA CYS A 36 -7.50 -5.54 -10.71
C CYS A 36 -7.34 -5.01 -12.13
N THR A 37 -8.44 -4.51 -12.69
CA THR A 37 -8.43 -3.82 -13.97
C THR A 37 -8.62 -2.32 -13.75
N VAL A 38 -7.63 -1.53 -14.16
CA VAL A 38 -7.63 -0.06 -14.06
C VAL A 38 -7.89 0.56 -15.43
N SER A 39 -8.80 1.53 -15.49
CA SER A 39 -9.04 2.31 -16.70
C SER A 39 -7.97 3.39 -16.86
N THR A 40 -7.36 3.47 -18.04
CA THR A 40 -6.39 4.51 -18.40
C THR A 40 -6.78 5.15 -19.72
N LYS A 41 -6.17 6.30 -20.06
CA LYS A 41 -6.35 6.93 -21.38
C LYS A 41 -5.91 6.05 -22.58
N HIS A 42 -5.17 4.98 -22.32
CA HIS A 42 -4.70 4.02 -23.32
C HIS A 42 -5.51 2.72 -23.33
N GLY A 43 -6.59 2.65 -22.55
CA GLY A 43 -7.42 1.46 -22.39
C GLY A 43 -7.30 0.83 -21.01
N MET A 44 -7.83 -0.38 -20.88
CA MET A 44 -7.89 -1.13 -19.64
C MET A 44 -6.54 -1.84 -19.38
N VAL A 45 -6.01 -1.71 -18.17
CA VAL A 45 -4.76 -2.35 -17.74
C VAL A 45 -5.05 -3.33 -16.61
N LYS A 46 -4.61 -4.58 -16.76
CA LYS A 46 -4.67 -5.60 -15.71
C LYS A 46 -3.39 -5.59 -14.88
N THR A 47 -3.50 -5.68 -13.54
CA THR A 47 -2.35 -5.61 -12.64
C THR A 47 -1.80 -6.97 -12.20
N ASP A 48 -2.44 -8.08 -12.58
CA ASP A 48 -2.15 -9.46 -12.14
C ASP A 48 -0.68 -9.90 -12.29
N HIS A 49 0.03 -9.33 -13.27
CA HIS A 49 1.42 -9.69 -13.58
C HIS A 49 2.40 -8.50 -13.43
N ILE A 50 1.99 -7.43 -12.75
CA ILE A 50 2.88 -6.33 -12.43
C ILE A 50 3.72 -6.72 -11.21
N LEU A 51 5.05 -6.68 -11.34
CA LEU A 51 5.95 -6.86 -10.20
C LEU A 51 5.86 -5.65 -9.27
N PHE A 52 5.51 -5.86 -8.00
CA PHE A 52 5.58 -4.84 -6.95
C PHE A 52 6.79 -5.07 -6.04
N ILE A 53 7.51 -4.00 -5.73
CA ILE A 53 8.62 -4.01 -4.77
C ILE A 53 8.34 -2.90 -3.77
N ALA A 54 8.18 -3.25 -2.50
CA ALA A 54 7.96 -2.29 -1.43
C ALA A 54 9.23 -2.11 -0.58
N SER A 55 9.50 -0.87 -0.19
CA SER A 55 10.66 -0.46 0.61
C SER A 55 10.20 0.37 1.81
N GLY A 56 10.98 0.34 2.89
CA GLY A 56 10.75 1.10 4.11
C GLY A 56 11.92 0.97 5.07
N ALA A 57 12.10 1.96 5.95
CA ALA A 57 13.17 1.93 6.94
C ALA A 57 12.79 1.07 8.17
N PHE A 58 11.49 0.89 8.41
CA PHE A 58 10.91 0.06 9.49
C PHE A 58 11.49 0.36 10.88
N GLN A 59 11.85 1.62 11.13
CA GLN A 59 12.45 2.04 12.40
C GLN A 59 11.42 2.12 13.54
N VAL A 60 10.18 2.49 13.23
CA VAL A 60 9.09 2.71 14.20
C VAL A 60 8.04 1.59 14.16
N ALA A 61 7.90 0.92 13.02
CA ALA A 61 7.03 -0.24 12.84
C ALA A 61 7.77 -1.52 13.28
N LYS A 62 8.00 -1.68 14.58
CA LYS A 62 8.51 -2.93 15.15
C LYS A 62 7.44 -3.57 16.04
N HIS A 63 7.26 -4.87 15.80
CA HIS A 63 6.42 -5.84 16.52
C HIS A 63 4.90 -5.72 16.32
N VAL A 64 4.38 -6.69 15.56
CA VAL A 64 3.13 -7.41 15.89
C VAL A 64 3.46 -8.39 17.02
#